data_AF-A0A061NQW7-F1
#
_entry.id   AF-A0A061NQW7-F1
#
_cell.length_a   1.000
_cell.length_b   1.000
_cell.length_c   1.000
_cell.angle_alpha   90.00
_cell.angle_beta   90.00
_cell.angle_gamma   90.00
#
_symmetry.space_group_name_H-M   'P 1'
#
loop_
_entity.id
_entity.type
_entity.pdbx_description
1 polymer ?
#
loop_
_entity_poly.entity_id
_entity_poly.type
_entity_poly.pdbx_seq_one_letter_code
_entity_poly.pdbx_strand_id
1 'polypeptide(L)'
;MMFALFQFGAAEQMALDARGAGIVVSLQAVGGAAGNMIAVHNVVAAAATVGLIGKEGLVIRKTLIPMFYYVGVSGSSAWDSLRCIV
;
A
#
# COMPACT_ATOMS: atom_id res chain seq x y z
N MET A 1 -10.63 4.79 -7.51
CA MET A 1 -11.68 5.26 -6.56
C MET A 1 -12.88 4.33 -6.44
N MET A 2 -13.23 3.53 -7.45
CA MET A 2 -14.37 2.58 -7.35
C MET A 2 -14.25 1.58 -6.17
N PHE A 3 -13.08 0.96 -5.98
CA PHE A 3 -12.88 0.01 -4.87
C PHE A 3 -12.84 0.68 -3.49
N ALA A 4 -12.36 1.93 -3.42
CA ALA A 4 -12.34 2.70 -2.18
C ALA A 4 -13.76 2.96 -1.64
N LEU A 5 -14.71 3.32 -2.51
CA LEU A 5 -16.11 3.50 -2.12
C LEU A 5 -16.74 2.19 -1.65
N PHE A 6 -16.41 1.07 -2.30
CA PHE A 6 -16.85 -0.26 -1.86
C PHE A 6 -16.31 -0.60 -0.46
N GLN A 7 -15.01 -0.39 -0.21
CA GLN A 7 -14.42 -0.65 1.11
C GLN A 7 -14.96 0.25 2.20
N PHE A 8 -15.23 1.52 1.88
CA PHE A 8 -15.85 2.46 2.81
C PHE A 8 -17.24 1.99 3.24
N GLY A 9 -18.11 1.63 2.27
CA GLY A 9 -19.43 1.10 2.56
C GLY A 9 -19.42 -0.28 3.24
N ALA A 10 -18.41 -1.11 2.98
CA ALA A 10 -18.20 -2.37 3.72
C ALA A 10 -17.77 -2.11 5.17
N ALA A 11 -16.92 -1.11 5.41
CA ALA A 11 -16.49 -0.70 6.75
C ALA A 11 -17.65 -0.12 7.58
N GLU A 12 -18.52 0.70 6.99
CA GLU A 12 -19.73 1.20 7.66
C GLU A 12 -20.69 0.06 8.08
N GLN A 13 -20.82 -0.99 7.25
CA GLN A 13 -21.61 -2.18 7.60
C GLN A 13 -21.02 -2.97 8.78
N MET A 14 -19.73 -2.81 9.07
CA MET A 14 -19.07 -3.38 10.24
C MET A 14 -19.16 -2.47 11.47
N ALA A 15 -20.04 -1.47 11.45
CA ALA A 15 -20.24 -0.48 12.50
C ALA A 15 -18.99 0.39 12.81
N LEU A 16 -18.08 0.52 11.86
CA LEU A 16 -17.01 1.53 11.95
C LEU A 16 -17.59 2.91 11.65
N ASP A 17 -17.17 3.91 12.43
CA ASP A 17 -17.50 5.30 12.16
C ASP A 17 -16.77 5.82 10.90
N ALA A 18 -17.08 7.04 10.47
CA ALA A 18 -16.45 7.65 9.29
C ALA A 18 -14.91 7.74 9.40
N ARG A 19 -14.36 7.81 10.63
CA ARG A 19 -12.91 7.77 10.86
C ARG A 19 -12.35 6.38 10.62
N GLY A 20 -12.97 5.34 11.18
CA GLY A 20 -12.59 3.95 10.97
C GLY A 20 -12.68 3.53 9.50
N ALA A 21 -13.78 3.87 8.83
CA ALA A 21 -13.93 3.65 7.39
C ALA A 21 -12.87 4.41 6.56
N GLY A 22 -12.52 5.63 6.98
CA GLY A 22 -11.42 6.40 6.40
C GLY A 22 -10.05 5.74 6.56
N ILE A 23 -9.79 5.07 7.70
CA ILE A 23 -8.54 4.31 7.91
C ILE A 23 -8.45 3.11 6.97
N VAL A 24 -9.55 2.40 6.72
CA VAL A 24 -9.57 1.27 5.77
C VAL A 24 -9.18 1.72 4.36
N VAL A 25 -9.77 2.81 3.88
CA VAL A 25 -9.47 3.35 2.54
C VAL A 25 -8.06 3.93 2.45
N SER A 26 -7.57 4.59 3.51
CA SER A 26 -6.21 5.12 3.53
C SER A 26 -5.16 4.00 3.50
N LEU A 27 -5.37 2.91 4.23
CA LEU A 27 -4.54 1.71 4.15
C LEU A 27 -4.54 1.07 2.76
N GLN A 28 -5.69 1.08 2.05
CA GLN A 28 -5.75 0.60 0.66
C GLN A 28 -4.89 1.46 -0.28
N ALA A 29 -4.93 2.79 -0.13
CA ALA A 29 -4.09 3.69 -0.90
C ALA A 29 -2.60 3.48 -0.60
N VAL A 30 -2.24 3.32 0.68
CA VAL A 30 -0.87 3.02 1.13
C VAL A 30 -0.37 1.70 0.54
N GLY A 31 -1.16 0.63 0.59
CA GLY A 31 -0.83 -0.67 0.01
C GLY A 31 -0.69 -0.61 -1.51
N GLY A 32 -1.53 0.17 -2.19
CA GLY A 32 -1.42 0.41 -3.65
C GLY A 32 -0.11 1.11 -4.02
N ALA A 33 0.26 2.16 -3.28
CA ALA A 33 1.55 2.83 -3.47
C ALA A 33 2.74 1.90 -3.19
N ALA A 34 2.64 1.05 -2.16
CA ALA A 34 3.66 0.05 -1.85
C ALA A 34 3.85 -0.97 -2.98
N GLY A 35 2.74 -1.49 -3.54
CA GLY A 35 2.77 -2.44 -4.65
C GLY A 35 3.40 -1.86 -5.92
N ASN A 36 3.23 -0.57 -6.18
CA ASN A 36 3.83 0.11 -7.34
C ASN A 36 5.36 0.06 -7.33
N MET A 37 6.02 -0.07 -6.18
CA MET A 37 7.49 -0.14 -6.06
C MET A 37 8.08 -1.46 -6.57
N ILE A 38 7.27 -2.53 -6.64
CA ILE A 38 7.71 -3.89 -7.03
C ILE A 38 7.03 -4.38 -8.31
N ALA A 39 6.05 -3.65 -8.84
CA ALA A 39 5.36 -4.01 -10.06
C ALA A 39 6.34 -4.10 -11.23
N VAL A 40 6.35 -5.26 -11.91
CA VAL A 40 7.33 -5.56 -12.98
C VAL A 40 7.29 -4.51 -14.08
N HIS A 41 6.10 -4.04 -14.48
CA HIS A 41 5.98 -2.99 -15.51
C HIS A 41 6.65 -1.66 -15.09
N ASN A 42 6.60 -1.29 -13.81
CA ASN A 42 7.24 -0.07 -13.30
C ASN A 42 8.75 -0.26 -13.18
N VAL A 43 9.19 -1.42 -12.68
CA VAL A 43 10.61 -1.71 -12.50
C VAL A 43 11.32 -1.87 -13.83
N VAL A 44 10.71 -2.54 -14.82
CA VAL A 44 11.24 -2.66 -16.19
C VAL A 44 11.35 -1.27 -16.84
N ALA A 45 10.30 -0.44 -16.70
CA ALA A 45 10.32 0.92 -17.23
C ALA A 45 11.44 1.76 -16.60
N ALA A 46 11.60 1.70 -15.27
CA ALA A 46 12.68 2.39 -14.58
C ALA A 46 14.07 1.84 -14.94
N ALA A 47 14.22 0.52 -15.05
CA ALA A 47 15.48 -0.12 -15.45
C ALA A 47 15.90 0.30 -16.87
N ALA A 48 14.95 0.51 -17.78
CA ALA A 48 15.21 0.98 -19.13
C ALA A 48 15.76 2.42 -19.18
N THR A 49 15.34 3.32 -18.30
CA THR A 49 15.80 4.73 -18.30
C THR A 49 17.24 4.89 -17.78
N VAL A 50 17.69 4.00 -16.90
CA VAL A 50 19.04 4.03 -16.32
C VAL A 50 19.99 2.97 -16.91
N GLY A 51 19.55 2.22 -17.92
CA GLY A 51 20.37 1.22 -18.62
C GLY A 51 20.63 -0.07 -17.83
N LEU A 52 19.79 -0.40 -16.85
CA LEU A 52 19.92 -1.61 -16.02
C LEU A 52 19.16 -2.82 -16.61
N ILE A 53 19.42 -3.15 -17.87
CA ILE A 53 18.73 -4.23 -18.60
C ILE A 53 19.06 -5.59 -18.00
N GLY A 54 18.04 -6.44 -17.79
CA GLY A 54 18.21 -7.80 -17.26
C GLY A 54 18.50 -7.86 -15.75
N LYS A 55 18.47 -6.72 -15.03
CA LYS A 55 18.67 -6.66 -13.58
C LYS A 55 17.41 -6.29 -12.78
N GLU A 56 16.24 -6.39 -13.39
CA GLU A 56 14.94 -6.06 -12.78
C GLU A 56 14.70 -6.83 -11.47
N GLY A 57 15.01 -8.14 -11.46
CA GLY A 57 14.88 -8.95 -10.25
C GLY A 57 15.79 -8.49 -9.10
N LEU A 58 16.96 -7.94 -9.41
CA LEU A 58 17.87 -7.37 -8.40
C LEU A 58 17.33 -6.05 -7.86
N VAL A 59 16.70 -5.23 -8.71
CA VAL A 59 16.00 -4.01 -8.30
C VAL A 59 14.83 -4.37 -7.38
N ILE A 60 13.95 -5.30 -7.79
CA ILE A 60 12.82 -5.76 -6.97
C ILE A 60 13.31 -6.28 -5.62
N ARG A 61 14.37 -7.10 -5.61
CA ARG A 61 14.92 -7.65 -4.36
C ARG A 61 15.43 -6.55 -3.41
N LYS A 62 15.99 -5.47 -3.95
CA LYS A 62 16.42 -4.31 -3.16
C LYS A 62 15.24 -3.44 -2.72
N THR A 63 14.20 -3.28 -3.53
CA THR A 63 13.02 -2.46 -3.19
C THR A 63 12.04 -3.18 -2.26
N LEU A 64 12.11 -4.51 -2.15
CA LEU A 64 11.32 -5.26 -1.18
C LEU A 64 11.58 -4.83 0.27
N ILE A 65 12.84 -4.55 0.64
CA ILE A 65 13.19 -4.14 2.00
C ILE A 65 12.50 -2.82 2.40
N PRO A 66 12.66 -1.70 1.66
CA PRO A 66 11.96 -0.46 1.99
C PRO A 66 10.44 -0.59 1.86
N MET A 67 9.94 -1.44 0.96
CA MET A 67 8.50 -1.73 0.84
C MET A 67 7.95 -2.37 2.13
N PHE A 68 8.61 -3.41 2.66
CA PHE A 68 8.20 -4.05 3.91
C PHE A 68 8.28 -3.09 5.10
N TYR A 69 9.33 -2.28 5.19
CA TYR A 69 9.45 -1.26 6.24
C TYR A 69 8.29 -0.26 6.17
N TYR A 70 8.01 0.27 4.97
CA TYR A 70 6.94 1.23 4.74
C TYR A 70 5.55 0.66 5.09
N VAL A 71 5.24 -0.55 4.63
CA VAL A 71 3.96 -1.22 4.94
C VAL A 71 3.85 -1.58 6.42
N GLY A 72 4.95 -2.05 7.03
CA GLY A 72 4.97 -2.39 8.46
C GLY A 72 4.70 -1.19 9.35
N VAL A 73 5.40 -0.07 9.14
CA VAL A 73 5.24 1.15 9.95
C VAL A 73 3.87 1.80 9.74
N SER A 74 3.39 1.86 8.49
CA SER A 74 2.07 2.43 8.20
C SER A 74 0.94 1.57 8.77
N GLY A 75 1.06 0.25 8.66
CA GLY A 75 0.12 -0.71 9.23
C GLY A 75 0.06 -0.66 10.75
N SER A 76 1.21 -0.59 11.43
CA SER A 76 1.24 -0.46 12.90
C SER A 76 0.57 0.84 13.36
N SER A 77 0.88 1.95 12.69
CA SER A 77 0.30 3.26 13.02
C SER A 77 -1.23 3.29 12.83
N ALA A 78 -1.71 2.64 11.77
CA ALA A 78 -3.15 2.53 11.50
C ALA A 78 -3.86 1.59 12.49
N TRP A 79 -3.21 0.50 12.89
CA TRP A 79 -3.74 -0.43 13.89
C TRP A 79 -3.92 0.24 15.26
N ASP A 80 -2.94 1.03 15.70
CA ASP A 80 -3.04 1.80 16.94
C ASP A 80 -4.18 2.84 16.88
N SER A 81 -4.38 3.45 15.71
CA SER A 81 -5.49 4.39 15.48
C SER A 81 -6.86 3.69 15.52
N LEU A 82 -6.99 2.49 14.93
CA LEU A 82 -8.22 1.70 14.98
C LEU A 82 -8.57 1.23 16.39
N ARG A 83 -7.55 0.87 17.21
CA ARG A 83 -7.76 0.51 18.63
C ARG A 83 -8.30 1.64 19.50
N CYS A 84 -8.10 2.89 19.10
CA CYS A 84 -8.61 4.03 19.84
C CYS A 84 -10.08 4.34 19.50
N ILE A 85 -10.61 3.74 18.43
CA ILE A 85 -11.96 3.98 17.89
C ILE A 85 -12.92 2.85 18.29
N VAL A 86 -12.44 1.61 18.41
CA VAL A 86 -13.20 0.42 18.85
C VAL A 86 -13.15 0.29 20.37
#